data_AF-A0A8J7PFK9-F1
#
_entry.id   AF-A0A8J7PFK9-F1
#
_cell.length_a   1.000
_cell.length_b   1.000
_cell.length_c   1.000
_cell.angle_alpha   90.00
_cell.angle_beta   90.00
_cell.angle_gamma   90.00
#
_symmetry.space_group_name_H-M   'P 1'
#
loop_
_entity.id
_entity.type
_entity.pdbx_description
1 polymer ?
#
loop_
_entity_poly.entity_id
_entity_poly.type
_entity_poly.pdbx_seq_one_letter_code
_entity_poly.pdbx_strand_id
1 'polypeptide(L)'
;MKFDTVRWGIVGCGNVTEVKSGPGLQKAPHSQLVAVMRRDADKARDYARRHGVPRWYNDAPKLIGDAEVDAVYVATPPSTHKHYALMCITAGKPVYVEKPFALDAGECEEIAAAGRAANVPVFVAYYRRALPRFRKVHDLLFSERAIGAPRIVNVVLHETHHPRYHDPANLPWHVRAEISGGGIFVDIGCHTLDLLDFLFGPLRKVQGIASNQLKAYPPEDTVAMSFAFDGGMLGTGLWHFGAFQREDRVEVIGERGRISFATFGDAPIRVENTAGVHEYRIENPLHIQQPLIETVVRELRGEAAACPSTALSATRTNAVMDAVLRDYYGR
;
A
#
# COMPACT_ATOMS: atom_id res chain seq x y z
N MET A 1 -21.65 -3.67 -11.51
CA MET A 1 -22.24 -4.62 -10.53
C MET A 1 -22.67 -3.83 -9.30
N LYS A 2 -23.74 -4.24 -8.62
CA LYS A 2 -24.15 -3.68 -7.33
C LYS A 2 -24.50 -4.83 -6.41
N PHE A 3 -23.74 -5.01 -5.35
CA PHE A 3 -24.00 -6.05 -4.34
C PHE A 3 -24.79 -5.45 -3.18
N ASP A 4 -25.62 -6.24 -2.50
CA ASP A 4 -26.17 -5.81 -1.20
C ASP A 4 -25.13 -6.00 -0.09
N THR A 5 -24.49 -7.17 -0.08
CA THR A 5 -23.34 -7.55 0.75
C THR A 5 -22.26 -8.14 -0.16
N VAL A 6 -20.99 -7.73 0.01
CA VAL A 6 -19.87 -8.25 -0.80
C VAL A 6 -19.29 -9.50 -0.14
N ARG A 7 -19.33 -10.65 -0.82
CA ARG A 7 -18.71 -11.90 -0.36
C ARG A 7 -17.29 -12.02 -0.92
N TRP A 8 -16.30 -12.01 -0.05
CA TRP A 8 -14.89 -11.98 -0.41
C TRP A 8 -14.25 -13.37 -0.40
N GLY A 9 -13.37 -13.58 -1.38
CA GLY A 9 -12.35 -14.63 -1.34
C GLY A 9 -10.96 -14.03 -1.15
N ILE A 10 -10.09 -14.66 -0.35
CA ILE A 10 -8.67 -14.26 -0.25
C ILE A 10 -7.79 -15.27 -0.97
N VAL A 11 -7.00 -14.83 -1.95
CA VAL A 11 -5.89 -15.60 -2.51
C VAL A 11 -4.62 -15.20 -1.76
N GLY A 12 -4.07 -16.13 -0.96
CA GLY A 12 -2.85 -15.88 -0.17
C GLY A 12 -3.09 -15.41 1.28
N CYS A 13 -3.83 -16.15 2.11
CA CYS A 13 -4.09 -15.73 3.50
C CYS A 13 -2.88 -15.92 4.46
N GLY A 14 -1.86 -15.07 4.35
CA GLY A 14 -0.71 -15.02 5.24
C GLY A 14 -0.78 -14.02 6.39
N ASN A 15 0.38 -13.70 6.97
CA ASN A 15 0.46 -12.88 8.19
C ASN A 15 -0.27 -11.53 8.07
N VAL A 16 -0.31 -10.93 6.88
CA VAL A 16 -1.01 -9.65 6.65
C VAL A 16 -2.52 -9.78 6.86
N THR A 17 -3.10 -10.96 6.62
CA THR A 17 -4.54 -11.19 6.70
C THR A 17 -4.98 -11.59 8.11
N GLU A 18 -4.07 -12.08 8.96
CA GLU A 18 -4.35 -12.52 10.33
C GLU A 18 -4.99 -11.43 11.20
N VAL A 19 -4.48 -10.20 11.13
CA VAL A 19 -4.98 -9.09 11.98
C VAL A 19 -5.54 -7.96 11.14
N LYS A 20 -4.99 -7.69 9.95
CA LYS A 20 -5.32 -6.48 9.21
C LYS A 20 -6.51 -6.72 8.29
N SER A 21 -6.29 -7.33 7.13
CA SER A 21 -7.30 -7.39 6.07
C SER A 21 -8.36 -8.45 6.30
N GLY A 22 -8.02 -9.64 6.83
CA GLY A 22 -8.99 -10.72 7.05
C GLY A 22 -10.14 -10.29 7.96
N PRO A 23 -9.86 -9.86 9.20
CA PRO A 23 -10.88 -9.28 10.07
C PRO A 23 -11.54 -8.03 9.48
N GLY A 24 -10.81 -7.18 8.76
CA GLY A 24 -11.37 -6.01 8.08
C GLY A 24 -12.45 -6.37 7.06
N LEU A 25 -12.23 -7.41 6.27
CA LEU A 25 -13.19 -7.94 5.29
C LEU A 25 -14.41 -8.59 5.95
N GLN A 26 -14.28 -9.10 7.18
CA GLN A 26 -15.40 -9.66 7.95
C GLN A 26 -16.22 -8.60 8.68
N LYS A 27 -15.57 -7.54 9.16
CA LYS A 27 -16.18 -6.54 10.06
C LYS A 27 -16.69 -5.30 9.35
N ALA A 28 -16.20 -5.01 8.14
CA ALA A 28 -16.73 -3.91 7.35
C ALA A 28 -18.24 -4.09 7.11
N PRO A 29 -19.07 -3.04 7.28
CA PRO A 29 -20.50 -3.14 7.00
C PRO A 29 -20.75 -3.63 5.58
N HIS A 30 -21.73 -4.53 5.41
CA HIS A 30 -22.07 -5.13 4.11
C HIS A 30 -20.91 -5.90 3.45
N SER A 31 -20.07 -6.53 4.27
CA SER A 31 -18.92 -7.32 3.82
C SER A 31 -18.87 -8.66 4.56
N GLN A 32 -18.48 -9.72 3.86
CA GLN A 32 -18.29 -11.05 4.45
C GLN A 32 -17.07 -11.73 3.83
N LEU A 33 -16.20 -12.32 4.64
CA LEU A 33 -15.13 -13.19 4.16
C LEU A 33 -15.65 -14.64 4.10
N VAL A 34 -15.84 -15.16 2.90
CA VAL A 34 -16.48 -16.47 2.70
C VAL A 34 -15.51 -17.57 2.26
N ALA A 35 -14.37 -17.19 1.65
CA ALA A 35 -13.39 -18.15 1.15
C ALA A 35 -11.95 -17.67 1.37
N VAL A 36 -11.05 -18.60 1.65
CA VAL A 36 -9.61 -18.34 1.70
C VAL A 36 -8.82 -19.40 0.94
N MET A 37 -7.65 -19.03 0.43
CA MET A 37 -6.76 -19.94 -0.27
C MET A 37 -5.32 -19.80 0.21
N ARG A 38 -4.65 -20.94 0.41
CA ARG A 38 -3.18 -21.07 0.42
C ARG A 38 -2.77 -22.33 -0.32
N ARG A 39 -1.60 -22.31 -0.97
CA ARG A 39 -1.02 -23.50 -1.63
C ARG A 39 -0.93 -24.72 -0.68
N ASP A 40 -0.62 -24.46 0.59
CA ASP A 40 -0.58 -25.45 1.65
C ASP A 40 -1.99 -25.63 2.24
N ALA A 41 -2.59 -26.80 1.97
CA ALA A 41 -3.96 -27.12 2.34
C ALA A 41 -4.17 -27.12 3.86
N ASP A 42 -3.18 -27.54 4.65
CA ASP A 42 -3.27 -27.58 6.09
C ASP A 42 -3.27 -26.16 6.67
N LYS A 43 -2.42 -25.28 6.14
CA LYS A 43 -2.42 -23.86 6.54
C LYS A 43 -3.69 -23.12 6.09
N ALA A 44 -4.25 -23.46 4.93
CA ALA A 44 -5.52 -22.88 4.49
C ALA A 44 -6.68 -23.29 5.42
N ARG A 45 -6.76 -24.58 5.75
CA ARG A 45 -7.76 -25.13 6.67
C ARG A 45 -7.63 -24.56 8.08
N ASP A 46 -6.40 -24.46 8.60
CA ASP A 46 -6.14 -23.86 9.91
C ASP A 46 -6.56 -22.39 9.96
N TYR A 47 -6.17 -21.59 8.96
CA TYR A 47 -6.58 -20.20 8.87
C TYR A 47 -8.10 -20.07 8.87
N ALA A 48 -8.79 -20.82 8.01
CA ALA A 48 -10.25 -20.78 7.92
C ALA A 48 -10.92 -21.11 9.25
N ARG A 49 -10.43 -22.14 9.96
CA ARG A 49 -10.92 -22.50 11.29
C ARG A 49 -10.72 -21.37 12.31
N ARG A 50 -9.51 -20.82 12.42
CA ARG A 50 -9.18 -19.79 13.42
C ARG A 50 -9.91 -18.47 13.18
N HIS A 51 -10.19 -18.15 11.92
CA HIS A 51 -10.86 -16.92 11.51
C HIS A 51 -12.36 -17.09 11.26
N GLY A 52 -12.93 -18.29 11.40
CA GLY A 52 -14.35 -18.53 11.15
C GLY A 52 -14.75 -18.32 9.68
N VAL A 53 -13.87 -18.63 8.73
CA VAL A 53 -14.17 -18.58 7.29
C VAL A 53 -14.77 -19.92 6.86
N PRO A 54 -15.94 -19.95 6.20
CA PRO A 54 -16.66 -21.20 5.94
C PRO A 54 -16.00 -22.10 4.88
N ARG A 55 -15.27 -21.53 3.91
CA ARG A 55 -14.61 -22.29 2.83
C ARG A 55 -13.12 -22.01 2.78
N TRP A 56 -12.36 -23.06 2.44
CA TRP A 56 -10.94 -22.95 2.14
C TRP A 56 -10.58 -23.76 0.90
N TYR A 57 -9.55 -23.30 0.21
CA TYR A 57 -9.05 -23.91 -1.03
C TYR A 57 -7.53 -24.01 -0.97
N ASN A 58 -6.98 -24.97 -1.70
CA ASN A 58 -5.55 -25.05 -2.00
C ASN A 58 -5.22 -24.70 -3.46
N ASP A 59 -6.21 -24.18 -4.19
CA ASP A 59 -6.15 -23.95 -5.63
C ASP A 59 -6.85 -22.62 -5.96
N ALA A 60 -6.12 -21.69 -6.58
CA ALA A 60 -6.61 -20.33 -6.86
C ALA A 60 -7.79 -20.31 -7.85
N PRO A 61 -7.70 -21.00 -9.01
CA PRO A 61 -8.81 -21.10 -9.94
C PRO A 61 -10.12 -21.55 -9.30
N LYS A 62 -10.09 -22.51 -8.36
CA LYS A 62 -11.30 -22.97 -7.66
C LYS A 62 -11.93 -21.89 -6.78
N LEU A 63 -11.13 -21.15 -6.01
CA LEU A 63 -11.65 -20.03 -5.21
C LEU A 63 -12.18 -18.91 -6.12
N ILE A 64 -11.43 -18.55 -7.16
CA ILE A 64 -11.81 -17.47 -8.09
C ILE A 64 -13.09 -17.87 -8.85
N GLY A 65 -13.24 -19.13 -9.24
CA GLY A 65 -14.42 -19.65 -9.94
C GLY A 65 -15.64 -19.93 -9.04
N ASP A 66 -15.52 -19.83 -7.72
CA ASP A 66 -16.63 -20.10 -6.79
C ASP A 66 -17.76 -19.08 -6.98
N ALA A 67 -18.96 -19.54 -7.34
CA ALA A 67 -20.14 -18.69 -7.56
C ALA A 67 -20.56 -17.91 -6.29
N GLU A 68 -20.13 -18.37 -5.12
CA GLU A 68 -20.40 -17.73 -3.84
C GLU A 68 -19.37 -16.67 -3.44
N VAL A 69 -18.39 -16.38 -4.30
CA VAL A 69 -17.39 -15.30 -4.12
C VAL A 69 -17.70 -14.18 -5.12
N ASP A 70 -17.95 -12.97 -4.63
CA ASP A 70 -18.26 -11.82 -5.46
C ASP A 70 -17.00 -11.05 -5.88
N ALA A 71 -16.04 -10.90 -4.95
CA ALA A 71 -14.80 -10.16 -5.15
C ALA A 71 -13.61 -10.88 -4.51
N VAL A 72 -12.41 -10.65 -5.03
CA VAL A 72 -11.19 -11.35 -4.58
C VAL A 72 -10.15 -10.38 -4.05
N TYR A 73 -9.63 -10.68 -2.86
CA TYR A 73 -8.45 -10.05 -2.31
C TYR A 73 -7.19 -10.87 -2.64
N VAL A 74 -6.28 -10.30 -3.41
CA VAL A 74 -4.98 -10.92 -3.74
C VAL A 74 -3.94 -10.44 -2.74
N ALA A 75 -3.56 -11.31 -1.81
CA ALA A 75 -2.65 -11.04 -0.69
C ALA A 75 -1.35 -11.86 -0.78
N THR A 76 -0.92 -12.14 -2.01
CA THR A 76 0.28 -12.93 -2.31
C THR A 76 1.52 -12.03 -2.36
N PRO A 77 2.73 -12.56 -2.62
CA PRO A 77 3.88 -11.72 -2.93
C PRO A 77 3.71 -10.99 -4.28
N PRO A 78 4.36 -9.83 -4.48
CA PRO A 78 4.17 -8.95 -5.65
C PRO A 78 4.32 -9.64 -6.99
N SER A 79 5.30 -10.54 -7.15
CA SER A 79 5.52 -11.30 -8.40
C SER A 79 4.36 -12.15 -8.89
N THR A 80 3.32 -12.32 -8.07
CA THR A 80 2.12 -13.09 -8.44
C THR A 80 0.86 -12.23 -8.48
N HIS A 81 0.93 -10.94 -8.14
CA HIS A 81 -0.22 -10.04 -8.14
C HIS A 81 -0.88 -9.96 -9.51
N LYS A 82 -0.09 -9.67 -10.56
CA LYS A 82 -0.58 -9.59 -11.95
C LYS A 82 -1.29 -10.87 -12.36
N HIS A 83 -0.67 -12.03 -12.14
CA HIS A 83 -1.25 -13.31 -12.50
C HIS A 83 -2.64 -13.51 -11.89
N TYR A 84 -2.78 -13.37 -10.58
CA TYR A 84 -4.07 -13.57 -9.91
C TYR A 84 -5.07 -12.45 -10.20
N ALA A 85 -4.61 -11.20 -10.36
CA ALA A 85 -5.49 -10.10 -10.72
C ALA A 85 -6.12 -10.31 -12.11
N LEU A 86 -5.33 -10.70 -13.11
CA LEU A 86 -5.84 -11.00 -14.46
C LEU A 86 -6.79 -12.20 -14.47
N MET A 87 -6.54 -13.22 -13.63
CA MET A 87 -7.50 -14.32 -13.46
C MET A 87 -8.85 -13.86 -12.90
N CYS A 88 -8.84 -12.99 -11.88
CA CYS A 88 -10.07 -12.43 -11.30
C CYS A 88 -10.82 -11.57 -12.33
N ILE A 89 -10.10 -10.71 -13.06
CA ILE A 89 -10.66 -9.87 -14.12
C ILE A 89 -11.29 -10.73 -15.23
N THR A 90 -10.60 -11.79 -15.66
CA THR A 90 -11.12 -12.74 -16.66
C THR A 90 -12.40 -13.44 -16.18
N ALA A 91 -12.49 -13.73 -14.87
CA ALA A 91 -13.68 -14.29 -14.25
C ALA A 91 -14.80 -13.25 -14.00
N GLY A 92 -14.59 -11.98 -14.38
CA GLY A 92 -15.54 -10.89 -14.17
C GLY A 92 -15.67 -10.45 -12.71
N LYS A 93 -14.68 -10.75 -11.85
CA LYS A 93 -14.75 -10.46 -10.41
C LYS A 93 -13.91 -9.24 -10.05
N PRO A 94 -14.48 -8.24 -9.35
CA PRO A 94 -13.70 -7.16 -8.77
C PRO A 94 -12.52 -7.68 -7.97
N VAL A 95 -11.40 -6.99 -8.09
CA VAL A 95 -10.15 -7.41 -7.44
C VAL A 95 -9.62 -6.29 -6.54
N TYR A 96 -9.23 -6.67 -5.33
CA TYR A 96 -8.50 -5.85 -4.38
C TYR A 96 -7.11 -6.46 -4.24
N VAL A 97 -6.04 -5.73 -4.58
CA VAL A 97 -4.68 -6.28 -4.64
C VAL A 97 -3.84 -5.68 -3.51
N GLU A 98 -3.03 -6.50 -2.84
CA GLU A 98 -2.02 -6.00 -1.91
C GLU A 98 -1.05 -5.03 -2.59
N LYS A 99 -0.40 -4.20 -1.78
CA LYS A 99 0.68 -3.32 -2.23
C LYS A 99 2.05 -4.01 -2.04
N PRO A 100 3.09 -3.65 -2.81
CA PRO A 100 3.06 -2.84 -4.03
C PRO A 100 2.20 -3.51 -5.11
N PHE A 101 1.61 -2.71 -6.01
CA PHE A 101 0.51 -3.18 -6.85
C PHE A 101 0.91 -4.36 -7.76
N ALA A 102 2.07 -4.27 -8.37
CA ALA A 102 2.74 -5.34 -9.10
C ALA A 102 4.28 -5.15 -9.00
N LEU A 103 5.06 -5.91 -9.78
CA LEU A 103 6.52 -5.82 -9.75
C LEU A 103 7.05 -4.47 -10.26
N ASP A 104 6.42 -3.95 -11.31
CA ASP A 104 6.79 -2.70 -11.97
C ASP A 104 5.55 -1.99 -12.52
N ALA A 105 5.74 -0.77 -13.02
CA ALA A 105 4.66 0.04 -13.59
C ALA A 105 4.06 -0.58 -14.85
N GLY A 106 4.84 -1.31 -15.65
CA GLY A 106 4.33 -1.99 -16.85
C GLY A 106 3.30 -3.06 -16.50
N GLU A 107 3.60 -3.90 -15.51
CA GLU A 107 2.63 -4.87 -14.98
C GLU A 107 1.39 -4.18 -14.40
N CYS A 108 1.57 -3.06 -13.71
CA CYS A 108 0.44 -2.27 -13.18
C CYS A 108 -0.47 -1.76 -14.30
N GLU A 109 0.12 -1.23 -15.39
CA GLU A 109 -0.60 -0.74 -16.56
C GLU A 109 -1.39 -1.84 -17.26
N GLU A 110 -0.81 -3.04 -17.39
CA GLU A 110 -1.49 -4.20 -17.95
C GLU A 110 -2.72 -4.62 -17.13
N ILE A 111 -2.59 -4.70 -15.80
CA ILE A 111 -3.73 -5.01 -14.91
C ILE A 111 -4.80 -3.92 -15.04
N ALA A 112 -4.39 -2.64 -15.01
CA ALA A 112 -5.30 -1.51 -15.11
C ALA A 112 -6.04 -1.49 -16.45
N ALA A 113 -5.35 -1.79 -17.55
CA ALA A 113 -5.94 -1.88 -18.89
C ALA A 113 -6.93 -3.05 -18.99
N ALA A 114 -6.58 -4.22 -18.48
CA ALA A 114 -7.46 -5.38 -18.45
C ALA A 114 -8.74 -5.10 -17.64
N GLY A 115 -8.61 -4.50 -16.45
CA GLY A 115 -9.75 -4.12 -15.61
C GLY A 115 -10.69 -3.15 -16.32
N ARG A 116 -10.13 -2.11 -16.98
CA ARG A 116 -10.93 -1.18 -17.79
C ARG A 116 -11.64 -1.87 -18.96
N ALA A 117 -10.93 -2.71 -19.71
CA ALA A 117 -11.48 -3.41 -20.87
C ALA A 117 -12.62 -4.37 -20.49
N ALA A 118 -12.51 -5.04 -19.34
CA ALA A 118 -13.53 -5.95 -18.83
C ALA A 118 -14.64 -5.26 -18.01
N ASN A 119 -14.53 -3.94 -17.78
CA ASN A 119 -15.38 -3.20 -16.85
C ASN A 119 -15.41 -3.82 -15.43
N VAL A 120 -14.25 -4.29 -14.97
CA VAL A 120 -14.04 -4.89 -13.66
C VAL A 120 -13.26 -3.90 -12.78
N PRO A 121 -13.80 -3.49 -11.62
CA PRO A 121 -13.08 -2.63 -10.68
C PRO A 121 -11.80 -3.29 -10.14
N VAL A 122 -10.72 -2.50 -10.10
CA VAL A 122 -9.41 -2.90 -9.56
C VAL A 122 -8.98 -1.90 -8.50
N PHE A 123 -8.90 -2.37 -7.26
CA PHE A 123 -8.50 -1.60 -6.09
C PHE A 123 -7.14 -2.09 -5.57
N VAL A 124 -6.42 -1.23 -4.86
CA VAL A 124 -5.10 -1.56 -4.30
C VAL A 124 -5.03 -1.20 -2.82
N ALA A 125 -4.38 -2.03 -2.00
CA ALA A 125 -4.37 -1.96 -0.54
C ALA A 125 -3.50 -0.84 0.06
N TYR A 126 -3.49 0.35 -0.54
CA TYR A 126 -2.90 1.55 0.04
C TYR A 126 -3.80 2.16 1.13
N TYR A 127 -4.00 1.41 2.21
CA TYR A 127 -4.97 1.70 3.27
C TYR A 127 -4.75 3.03 4.00
N ARG A 128 -3.55 3.62 3.90
CA ARG A 128 -3.24 4.92 4.50
C ARG A 128 -4.11 6.04 3.97
N ARG A 129 -4.59 5.95 2.72
CA ARG A 129 -5.53 6.91 2.13
C ARG A 129 -6.84 7.04 2.91
N ALA A 130 -7.22 6.02 3.68
CA ALA A 130 -8.48 5.99 4.45
C ALA A 130 -8.29 6.05 5.98
N LEU A 131 -7.05 5.97 6.48
CA LEU A 131 -6.81 5.98 7.93
C LEU A 131 -7.16 7.34 8.56
N PRO A 132 -7.84 7.37 9.72
CA PRO A 132 -8.24 8.62 10.39
C PRO A 132 -7.07 9.60 10.60
N ARG A 133 -5.89 9.07 10.93
CA ARG A 133 -4.67 9.86 11.12
C ARG A 133 -4.29 10.66 9.88
N PHE A 134 -4.26 10.04 8.71
CA PHE A 134 -3.88 10.73 7.48
C PHE A 134 -5.01 11.59 6.92
N ARG A 135 -6.27 11.29 7.26
CA ARG A 135 -7.39 12.21 7.05
C ARG A 135 -7.22 13.49 7.88
N LYS A 136 -6.78 13.39 9.14
CA LYS A 136 -6.45 14.58 9.95
C LYS A 136 -5.28 15.38 9.35
N VAL A 137 -4.26 14.72 8.80
CA VAL A 137 -3.18 15.43 8.07
C VAL A 137 -3.75 16.19 6.88
N HIS A 138 -4.61 15.55 6.07
CA HIS A 138 -5.30 16.21 4.96
C HIS A 138 -6.12 17.42 5.45
N ASP A 139 -6.90 17.27 6.52
CA ASP A 139 -7.72 18.37 7.06
C ASP A 139 -6.85 19.54 7.54
N LEU A 140 -5.76 19.28 8.26
CA LEU A 140 -4.81 20.31 8.69
C LEU A 140 -4.19 21.06 7.50
N LEU A 141 -3.87 20.35 6.42
CA LEU A 141 -3.26 20.91 5.22
C LEU A 141 -4.24 21.75 4.40
N PHE A 142 -5.45 21.25 4.16
CA PHE A 142 -6.33 21.78 3.12
C PHE A 142 -7.62 22.41 3.65
N SER A 143 -8.19 21.85 4.71
CA SER A 143 -9.44 22.34 5.32
C SER A 143 -9.15 23.47 6.31
N GLU A 144 -8.23 23.25 7.24
CA GLU A 144 -7.85 24.20 8.30
C GLU A 144 -6.75 25.17 7.86
N ARG A 145 -5.98 24.81 6.80
CA ARG A 145 -4.85 25.61 6.29
C ARG A 145 -3.85 25.98 7.40
N ALA A 146 -3.57 25.05 8.30
CA ALA A 146 -2.81 25.28 9.54
C ALA A 146 -1.37 25.78 9.31
N ILE A 147 -0.83 25.58 8.11
CA ILE A 147 0.51 26.04 7.70
C ILE A 147 0.48 26.95 6.46
N GLY A 148 -0.70 27.44 6.06
CA GLY A 148 -0.87 28.14 4.79
C GLY A 148 -0.71 27.24 3.58
N ALA A 149 -0.24 27.79 2.46
CA ALA A 149 0.01 27.00 1.25
C ALA A 149 1.25 26.09 1.44
N PRO A 150 1.14 24.77 1.21
CA PRO A 150 2.30 23.87 1.21
C PRO A 150 3.33 24.29 0.15
N ARG A 151 4.62 24.22 0.50
CA ARG A 151 5.74 24.66 -0.35
C ARG A 151 6.79 23.59 -0.58
N ILE A 152 7.06 22.76 0.43
CA ILE A 152 8.14 21.76 0.42
C ILE A 152 7.68 20.51 1.18
N VAL A 153 8.07 19.34 0.69
CA VAL A 153 7.94 18.06 1.41
C VAL A 153 9.30 17.41 1.61
N ASN A 154 9.62 17.03 2.86
CA ASN A 154 10.81 16.25 3.18
C ASN A 154 10.40 14.90 3.77
N VAL A 155 10.98 13.83 3.27
CA VAL A 155 10.77 12.47 3.77
C VAL A 155 12.09 11.89 4.29
N VAL A 156 12.05 11.34 5.49
CA VAL A 156 13.12 10.52 6.06
C VAL A 156 12.50 9.24 6.59
N LEU A 157 13.02 8.11 6.13
CA LEU A 157 12.81 6.82 6.79
C LEU A 157 14.15 6.13 7.00
N HIS A 158 14.57 6.06 8.24
CA HIS A 158 15.69 5.27 8.69
C HIS A 158 15.19 4.08 9.48
N GLU A 159 15.67 2.89 9.13
CA GLU A 159 15.50 1.67 9.89
C GLU A 159 16.88 1.16 10.31
N THR A 160 16.93 0.51 11.47
CA THR A 160 18.11 -0.28 11.83
C THR A 160 18.14 -1.56 10.98
N HIS A 161 19.33 -2.16 10.84
CA HIS A 161 19.46 -3.44 10.16
C HIS A 161 18.64 -4.51 10.90
N HIS A 162 17.57 -4.99 10.25
CA HIS A 162 16.62 -5.87 10.91
C HIS A 162 17.18 -7.31 11.02
N PRO A 163 17.11 -7.98 12.20
CA PRO A 163 17.70 -9.31 12.43
C PRO A 163 17.33 -10.39 11.41
N ARG A 164 16.12 -10.34 10.87
CA ARG A 164 15.64 -11.25 9.82
C ARG A 164 16.48 -11.29 8.53
N TYR A 165 17.40 -10.35 8.34
CA TYR A 165 18.29 -10.27 7.17
C TYR A 165 19.74 -10.61 7.50
N HIS A 166 20.04 -11.04 8.73
CA HIS A 166 21.40 -11.34 9.16
C HIS A 166 21.93 -12.67 8.62
N ASP A 167 21.04 -13.57 8.17
CA ASP A 167 21.39 -14.88 7.64
C ASP A 167 21.27 -14.87 6.10
N PRO A 168 22.40 -14.78 5.36
CA PRO A 168 22.39 -14.76 3.90
C PRO A 168 21.86 -16.06 3.28
N ALA A 169 21.90 -17.19 4.01
CA ALA A 169 21.42 -18.47 3.50
C ALA A 169 19.88 -18.57 3.55
N ASN A 170 19.21 -17.76 4.37
CA ASN A 170 17.76 -17.85 4.63
C ASN A 170 17.05 -16.49 4.47
N LEU A 171 17.42 -15.73 3.43
CA LEU A 171 16.83 -14.42 3.17
C LEU A 171 15.33 -14.51 2.81
N PRO A 172 14.48 -13.65 3.39
CA PRO A 172 13.05 -13.62 3.07
C PRO A 172 12.79 -13.00 1.69
N TRP A 173 11.61 -13.28 1.12
CA TRP A 173 11.24 -12.83 -0.22
C TRP A 173 11.28 -11.30 -0.43
N HIS A 174 11.20 -10.50 0.63
CA HIS A 174 11.15 -9.04 0.55
C HIS A 174 12.48 -8.43 0.07
N VAL A 175 13.58 -9.19 0.12
CA VAL A 175 14.90 -8.79 -0.40
C VAL A 175 15.34 -9.70 -1.55
N ARG A 176 14.36 -10.31 -2.24
CA ARG A 176 14.55 -11.09 -3.45
C ARG A 176 13.85 -10.36 -4.59
N ALA A 177 14.62 -9.59 -5.37
CA ALA A 177 14.07 -8.65 -6.36
C ALA A 177 13.13 -9.31 -7.38
N GLU A 178 13.35 -10.58 -7.70
CA GLU A 178 12.48 -11.37 -8.59
C GLU A 178 11.10 -11.68 -7.98
N ILE A 179 10.93 -11.49 -6.67
CA ILE A 179 9.65 -11.66 -5.95
C ILE A 179 9.08 -10.31 -5.50
N SER A 180 9.92 -9.42 -4.95
CA SER A 180 9.49 -8.14 -4.35
C SER A 180 9.48 -6.97 -5.31
N GLY A 181 10.19 -7.04 -6.45
CA GLY A 181 10.43 -5.92 -7.36
C GLY A 181 11.67 -5.08 -7.01
N GLY A 182 12.22 -5.23 -5.79
CA GLY A 182 13.43 -4.54 -5.37
C GLY A 182 13.81 -4.83 -3.92
N GLY A 183 14.49 -3.88 -3.27
CA GLY A 183 14.81 -3.94 -1.85
C GLY A 183 13.64 -3.56 -0.94
N ILE A 184 13.96 -3.30 0.32
CA ILE A 184 12.96 -2.93 1.34
C ILE A 184 12.26 -1.60 0.97
N PHE A 185 12.93 -0.74 0.19
CA PHE A 185 12.35 0.49 -0.34
C PHE A 185 11.06 0.23 -1.13
N VAL A 186 11.00 -0.82 -1.95
CA VAL A 186 9.80 -1.11 -2.76
C VAL A 186 8.62 -1.54 -1.87
N ASP A 187 8.87 -2.30 -0.80
CA ASP A 187 7.81 -2.76 0.12
C ASP A 187 7.31 -1.65 1.06
N ILE A 188 8.20 -0.77 1.50
CA ILE A 188 7.95 0.22 2.54
C ILE A 188 7.81 1.63 1.96
N GLY A 189 8.74 2.07 1.12
CA GLY A 189 8.72 3.39 0.47
C GLY A 189 7.44 3.65 -0.31
N CYS A 190 6.86 2.63 -0.94
CA CYS A 190 5.60 2.75 -1.68
C CYS A 190 4.44 3.32 -0.84
N HIS A 191 4.40 3.07 0.48
CA HIS A 191 3.36 3.63 1.36
C HIS A 191 3.48 5.15 1.47
N THR A 192 4.69 5.67 1.65
CA THR A 192 4.91 7.12 1.77
C THR A 192 4.68 7.78 0.42
N LEU A 193 5.19 7.20 -0.66
CA LEU A 193 5.01 7.73 -2.02
C LEU A 193 3.53 7.77 -2.42
N ASP A 194 2.77 6.71 -2.15
CA ASP A 194 1.32 6.68 -2.36
C ASP A 194 0.58 7.73 -1.52
N LEU A 195 0.95 7.88 -0.25
CA LEU A 195 0.34 8.88 0.63
C LEU A 195 0.60 10.31 0.13
N LEU A 196 1.81 10.59 -0.36
CA LEU A 196 2.14 11.89 -0.96
C LEU A 196 1.35 12.12 -2.25
N ASP A 197 1.22 11.09 -3.10
CA ASP A 197 0.38 11.14 -4.30
C ASP A 197 -1.09 11.44 -3.95
N PHE A 198 -1.61 10.82 -2.89
CA PHE A 198 -2.96 11.06 -2.40
C PHE A 198 -3.17 12.48 -1.86
N LEU A 199 -2.21 13.00 -1.08
CA LEU A 199 -2.33 14.31 -0.45
C LEU A 199 -2.13 15.46 -1.44
N PHE A 200 -1.18 15.34 -2.36
CA PHE A 200 -0.71 16.47 -3.18
C PHE A 200 -0.87 16.26 -4.69
N GLY A 201 -1.39 15.10 -5.11
CA GLY A 201 -1.47 14.71 -6.51
C GLY A 201 -0.19 14.03 -7.02
N PRO A 202 -0.14 13.69 -8.31
CA PRO A 202 0.94 12.90 -8.89
C PRO A 202 2.34 13.50 -8.65
N LEU A 203 3.29 12.64 -8.29
CA LEU A 203 4.71 12.98 -8.28
C LEU A 203 5.24 12.96 -9.73
N ARG A 204 6.01 13.98 -10.09
CA ARG A 204 6.57 14.25 -11.42
C ARG A 204 8.06 14.61 -11.30
N LYS A 205 8.76 14.63 -12.45
CA LYS A 205 10.19 15.00 -12.53
C LYS A 205 11.03 14.28 -11.47
N VAL A 206 10.78 12.98 -11.36
CA VAL A 206 11.38 12.13 -10.33
C VAL A 206 12.81 11.79 -10.74
N GLN A 207 13.76 11.98 -9.82
CA GLN A 207 15.14 11.54 -9.96
C GLN A 207 15.59 10.88 -8.67
N GLY A 208 16.34 9.79 -8.79
CA GLY A 208 16.77 8.99 -7.65
C GLY A 208 18.20 8.49 -7.80
N ILE A 209 18.81 8.20 -6.66
CA ILE A 209 20.07 7.46 -6.55
C ILE A 209 19.83 6.38 -5.51
N ALA A 210 20.17 5.14 -5.86
CA ALA A 210 20.12 4.02 -4.94
C ALA A 210 21.50 3.38 -4.77
N SER A 211 21.72 2.78 -3.61
CA SER A 211 22.92 2.01 -3.31
C SER A 211 22.60 0.86 -2.36
N ASN A 212 23.52 -0.08 -2.28
CA ASN A 212 23.52 -1.17 -1.30
C ASN A 212 24.79 -1.04 -0.47
N GLN A 213 24.66 -0.49 0.74
CA GLN A 213 25.75 -0.17 1.64
C GLN A 213 26.05 -1.31 2.62
N LEU A 214 25.02 -2.02 3.09
CA LEU A 214 25.10 -3.12 4.04
C LEU A 214 25.69 -4.39 3.42
N LYS A 215 25.42 -4.63 2.14
CA LYS A 215 25.78 -5.88 1.43
C LYS A 215 25.23 -7.16 2.10
N ALA A 216 24.18 -7.04 2.92
CA ALA A 216 23.54 -8.17 3.61
C ALA A 216 22.58 -8.97 2.71
N TYR A 217 22.10 -8.35 1.63
CA TYR A 217 21.25 -8.95 0.60
C TYR A 217 21.52 -8.26 -0.75
N PRO A 218 21.13 -8.85 -1.90
CA PRO A 218 21.47 -8.29 -3.21
C PRO A 218 20.83 -6.92 -3.56
N PRO A 219 19.53 -6.67 -3.28
CA PRO A 219 18.88 -5.39 -3.62
C PRO A 219 19.45 -4.15 -2.90
N GLU A 220 18.96 -2.97 -3.29
CA GLU A 220 19.26 -1.70 -2.63
C GLU A 220 18.78 -1.65 -1.18
N ASP A 221 19.52 -0.94 -0.34
CA ASP A 221 19.17 -0.67 1.06
C ASP A 221 19.16 0.83 1.40
N THR A 222 19.55 1.66 0.43
CA THR A 222 19.59 3.11 0.56
C THR A 222 19.07 3.73 -0.72
N VAL A 223 18.10 4.62 -0.59
CA VAL A 223 17.49 5.34 -1.72
C VAL A 223 17.32 6.81 -1.34
N ALA A 224 17.91 7.69 -2.14
CA ALA A 224 17.72 9.13 -2.06
C ALA A 224 17.02 9.61 -3.34
N MET A 225 16.07 10.55 -3.22
CA MET A 225 15.35 11.07 -4.38
C MET A 225 14.91 12.52 -4.24
N SER A 226 14.61 13.13 -5.38
CA SER A 226 13.91 14.40 -5.49
C SER A 226 12.77 14.30 -6.51
N PHE A 227 11.74 15.10 -6.32
CA PHE A 227 10.53 15.09 -7.16
C PHE A 227 9.82 16.44 -7.10
N ALA A 228 8.90 16.66 -8.03
CA ALA A 228 7.98 17.78 -8.08
C ALA A 228 6.53 17.28 -8.08
N PHE A 229 5.58 18.14 -7.72
CA PHE A 229 4.15 17.93 -7.94
C PHE A 229 3.65 18.82 -9.10
N ASP A 230 2.45 18.55 -9.63
CA ASP A 230 1.86 19.35 -10.73
C ASP A 230 1.73 20.85 -10.39
N GLY A 231 1.66 21.20 -9.09
CA GLY A 231 1.63 22.59 -8.59
C GLY A 231 3.00 23.26 -8.35
N GLY A 232 4.10 22.63 -8.78
CA GLY A 232 5.46 23.17 -8.63
C GLY A 232 6.09 23.01 -7.24
N MET A 233 5.33 22.50 -6.26
CA MET A 233 5.88 22.07 -4.97
C MET A 233 6.96 21.01 -5.19
N LEU A 234 8.10 21.16 -4.51
CA LEU A 234 9.22 20.22 -4.59
C LEU A 234 9.28 19.36 -3.34
N GLY A 235 9.86 18.17 -3.49
CA GLY A 235 10.15 17.32 -2.36
C GLY A 235 11.42 16.51 -2.50
N THR A 236 11.91 16.05 -1.35
CA THR A 236 13.06 15.16 -1.24
C THR A 236 12.71 13.99 -0.33
N GLY A 237 13.38 12.86 -0.55
CA GLY A 237 13.22 11.68 0.30
C GLY A 237 14.51 10.90 0.47
N LEU A 238 14.75 10.39 1.68
CA LEU A 238 15.84 9.48 2.00
C LEU A 238 15.30 8.28 2.77
N TRP A 239 15.53 7.08 2.23
CA TRP A 239 15.27 5.80 2.86
C TRP A 239 16.59 5.08 3.11
N HIS A 240 16.83 4.60 4.33
CA HIS A 240 18.03 3.84 4.68
C HIS A 240 17.65 2.69 5.63
N PHE A 241 18.03 1.46 5.32
CA PHE A 241 17.64 0.27 6.06
C PHE A 241 18.78 -0.37 6.89
N GLY A 242 19.77 0.44 7.22
CA GLY A 242 20.96 0.07 8.00
C GLY A 242 21.48 1.19 8.89
N ALA A 243 20.63 2.11 9.31
CA ALA A 243 21.01 3.29 10.07
C ALA A 243 21.27 2.95 11.56
N PHE A 244 21.90 3.88 12.29
CA PHE A 244 22.15 3.74 13.72
C PHE A 244 20.85 3.63 14.55
N GLN A 245 19.83 4.40 14.19
CA GLN A 245 18.55 4.43 14.88
C GLN A 245 17.39 4.61 13.90
N ARG A 246 16.20 4.21 14.35
CA ARG A 246 14.96 4.41 13.60
C ARG A 246 14.57 5.89 13.57
N GLU A 247 14.21 6.40 12.41
CA GLU A 247 13.57 7.70 12.22
C GLU A 247 12.49 7.56 11.14
N ASP A 248 11.30 8.09 11.39
CA ASP A 248 10.19 8.07 10.44
C ASP A 248 9.51 9.44 10.48
N ARG A 249 9.80 10.26 9.47
CA ARG A 249 9.34 11.64 9.39
C ARG A 249 9.00 12.02 7.97
N VAL A 250 7.76 12.45 7.80
CA VAL A 250 7.30 13.30 6.71
C VAL A 250 7.10 14.69 7.27
N GLU A 251 7.71 15.69 6.64
CA GLU A 251 7.56 17.10 6.99
C GLU A 251 7.02 17.85 5.78
N VAL A 252 5.94 18.61 6.00
CA VAL A 252 5.37 19.52 5.01
C VAL A 252 5.57 20.93 5.52
N ILE A 253 6.37 21.71 4.81
CA ILE A 253 6.64 23.12 5.14
C ILE A 253 5.75 23.98 4.26
N GLY A 254 4.98 24.85 4.89
CA GLY A 254 4.10 25.80 4.24
C GLY A 254 4.53 27.24 4.51
N GLU A 255 3.78 28.17 3.94
CA GLU A 255 3.99 29.62 4.09
C GLU A 255 4.00 30.09 5.55
N ARG A 256 3.24 29.45 6.43
CA ARG A 256 2.99 29.92 7.80
C ARG A 256 3.35 28.91 8.88
N GLY A 257 3.99 27.80 8.52
CA GLY A 257 4.37 26.79 9.50
C GLY A 257 4.80 25.46 8.88
N ARG A 258 4.89 24.43 9.71
CA ARG A 258 5.20 23.06 9.31
C ARG A 258 4.24 22.05 9.94
N ILE A 259 3.96 20.97 9.23
CA ILE A 259 3.32 19.77 9.77
C ILE A 259 4.33 18.63 9.66
N SER A 260 4.56 17.91 10.77
CA SER A 260 5.43 16.74 10.82
C SER A 260 4.65 15.52 11.32
N PHE A 261 4.79 14.39 10.65
CA PHE A 261 4.15 13.13 11.04
C PHE A 261 4.95 11.93 10.54
N ALA A 262 4.77 10.77 11.18
CA ALA A 262 5.34 9.50 10.73
C ALA A 262 4.37 8.75 9.80
N THR A 263 4.90 8.03 8.80
CA THR A 263 4.10 7.15 7.93
C THR A 263 3.75 5.83 8.62
N PHE A 264 4.65 5.30 9.44
CA PHE A 264 4.54 4.01 10.13
C PHE A 264 4.52 4.13 11.65
N GLY A 265 5.12 5.17 12.21
CA GLY A 265 5.11 5.44 13.65
C GLY A 265 3.78 6.03 14.16
N ASP A 266 3.53 5.83 15.46
CA ASP A 266 2.33 6.31 16.16
C ASP A 266 2.54 7.64 16.91
N ALA A 267 3.69 8.30 16.71
CA ALA A 267 3.97 9.62 17.27
C ALA A 267 2.88 10.63 16.88
N PRO A 268 2.59 11.67 17.67
CA PRO A 268 1.57 12.66 17.29
C PRO A 268 1.86 13.33 15.93
N ILE A 269 0.80 13.78 15.24
CA ILE A 269 0.95 14.74 14.15
C ILE A 269 1.27 16.08 14.81
N ARG A 270 2.41 16.67 14.49
CA ARG A 270 2.87 17.93 15.09
C ARG A 270 2.69 19.06 14.10
N VAL A 271 2.04 20.14 14.52
CA VAL A 271 1.88 21.38 13.78
C VAL A 271 2.63 22.47 14.52
N GLU A 272 3.50 23.19 13.83
CA GLU A 272 4.24 24.33 14.38
C GLU A 272 4.02 25.53 13.46
N ASN A 273 3.45 26.60 13.99
CA ASN A 273 3.15 27.83 13.28
C ASN A 273 3.22 29.04 14.24
N THR A 274 2.77 30.22 13.81
CA THR A 274 2.77 31.44 14.64
C THR A 274 1.91 31.35 15.90
N ALA A 275 0.97 30.42 15.98
CA ALA A 275 0.17 30.16 17.18
C ALA A 275 0.86 29.21 18.17
N GLY A 276 2.06 28.72 17.83
CA GLY A 276 2.84 27.79 18.65
C GLY A 276 2.83 26.37 18.11
N VAL A 277 3.09 25.41 19.01
CA VAL A 277 3.19 23.98 18.71
C VAL A 277 1.94 23.25 19.19
N HIS A 278 1.31 22.51 18.30
CA HIS A 278 0.11 21.71 18.59
C HIS A 278 0.34 20.26 18.14
N GLU A 279 -0.09 19.31 18.96
CA GLU A 279 0.06 17.88 18.69
C GLU A 279 -1.30 17.19 18.66
N TYR A 280 -1.51 16.37 17.63
CA TYR A 280 -2.73 15.60 17.43
C TYR A 280 -2.39 14.11 17.48
N ARG A 281 -2.83 13.44 18.55
CA ARG A 281 -2.71 11.98 18.67
C ARG A 281 -3.96 11.33 18.11
N ILE A 282 -3.79 10.63 16.99
CA ILE A 282 -4.87 9.89 16.32
C ILE A 282 -4.46 8.42 16.32
N GLU A 283 -5.23 7.61 17.03
CA GLU A 283 -4.99 6.17 17.13
C GLU A 283 -5.37 5.46 15.83
N ASN A 284 -4.56 4.47 15.47
CA ASN A 284 -4.90 3.57 14.38
C ASN A 284 -5.98 2.58 14.86
N PRO A 285 -6.99 2.27 14.04
CA PRO A 285 -7.91 1.20 14.36
C PRO A 285 -7.14 -0.13 14.40
N LEU A 286 -7.60 -1.07 15.22
CA LEU A 286 -6.98 -2.40 15.34
C LEU A 286 -6.78 -3.08 13.97
N HIS A 287 -7.77 -2.95 13.09
CA HIS A 287 -7.74 -3.45 11.72
C HIS A 287 -7.46 -2.30 10.77
N ILE A 288 -6.18 -1.93 10.61
CA ILE A 288 -5.76 -0.75 9.84
C ILE A 288 -6.21 -0.71 8.36
N GLN A 289 -6.56 -1.86 7.77
CA GLN A 289 -7.11 -1.91 6.42
C GLN A 289 -8.63 -1.70 6.35
N GLN A 290 -9.34 -1.89 7.47
CA GLN A 290 -10.80 -1.82 7.51
C GLN A 290 -11.35 -0.50 6.94
N PRO A 291 -10.81 0.70 7.25
CA PRO A 291 -11.34 1.95 6.68
C PRO A 291 -11.27 2.00 5.15
N LEU A 292 -10.22 1.45 4.52
CA LEU A 292 -10.14 1.40 3.07
C LEU A 292 -11.09 0.34 2.50
N ILE A 293 -11.16 -0.84 3.13
CA ILE A 293 -12.09 -1.90 2.73
C ILE A 293 -13.54 -1.39 2.74
N GLU A 294 -13.93 -0.60 3.74
CA GLU A 294 -15.27 0.01 3.80
C GLU A 294 -15.55 0.91 2.59
N THR A 295 -14.55 1.66 2.10
CA THR A 295 -14.71 2.46 0.88
C THR A 295 -14.82 1.61 -0.38
N VAL A 296 -14.08 0.49 -0.46
CA VAL A 296 -14.18 -0.47 -1.55
C VAL A 296 -15.58 -1.11 -1.57
N VAL A 297 -16.07 -1.54 -0.41
CA VAL A 297 -17.40 -2.15 -0.27
C VAL A 297 -18.47 -1.15 -0.70
N ARG A 298 -18.42 0.11 -0.25
CA ARG A 298 -19.35 1.17 -0.69
C ARG A 298 -19.36 1.33 -2.21
N GLU A 299 -18.19 1.33 -2.85
CA GLU A 299 -18.10 1.43 -4.30
C GLU A 299 -18.73 0.23 -5.02
N LEU A 300 -18.46 -0.98 -4.54
CA LEU A 300 -19.05 -2.22 -5.06
C LEU A 300 -20.56 -2.33 -4.82
N ARG A 301 -21.11 -1.58 -3.86
CA ARG A 301 -22.56 -1.44 -3.62
C ARG A 301 -23.20 -0.34 -4.47
N GLY A 302 -22.40 0.39 -5.25
CA GLY A 302 -22.87 1.35 -6.26
C GLY A 302 -22.67 2.81 -5.88
N GLU A 303 -21.93 3.12 -4.82
CA GLU A 303 -21.49 4.49 -4.55
C GLU A 303 -20.26 4.82 -5.39
N ALA A 304 -20.49 5.45 -6.54
CA ALA A 304 -19.44 5.71 -7.52
C ALA A 304 -18.26 6.49 -6.90
N ALA A 305 -17.04 6.02 -7.19
CA ALA A 305 -15.77 6.64 -6.76
C ALA A 305 -15.62 6.81 -5.24
N ALA A 306 -16.23 5.92 -4.44
CA ALA A 306 -16.07 5.93 -2.99
C ALA A 306 -14.64 5.55 -2.56
N CYS A 307 -13.94 4.68 -3.30
CA CYS A 307 -12.59 4.24 -2.96
C CYS A 307 -11.50 5.17 -3.53
N PRO A 308 -10.64 5.76 -2.69
CA PRO A 308 -9.57 6.63 -3.16
C PRO A 308 -8.33 5.89 -3.71
N SER A 309 -8.34 4.55 -3.67
CA SER A 309 -7.19 3.71 -4.03
C SER A 309 -7.54 2.77 -5.18
N THR A 310 -7.06 3.11 -6.36
CA THR A 310 -7.39 2.44 -7.63
C THR A 310 -6.14 1.91 -8.31
N ALA A 311 -6.31 1.06 -9.32
CA ALA A 311 -5.21 0.66 -10.20
C ALA A 311 -4.47 1.87 -10.78
N LEU A 312 -5.17 2.94 -11.15
CA LEU A 312 -4.55 4.14 -11.71
C LEU A 312 -3.63 4.83 -10.69
N SER A 313 -4.14 5.07 -9.47
CA SER A 313 -3.33 5.74 -8.45
C SER A 313 -2.12 4.91 -8.04
N ALA A 314 -2.29 3.59 -7.92
CA ALA A 314 -1.23 2.67 -7.60
C ALA A 314 -0.17 2.54 -8.71
N THR A 315 -0.59 2.58 -9.97
CA THR A 315 0.34 2.60 -11.13
C THR A 315 1.28 3.80 -11.05
N ARG A 316 0.77 4.98 -10.63
CA ARG A 316 1.63 6.16 -10.43
C ARG A 316 2.69 5.92 -9.35
N THR A 317 2.33 5.28 -8.25
CA THR A 317 3.28 4.93 -7.19
C THR A 317 4.37 3.99 -7.68
N ASN A 318 4.01 2.93 -8.42
CA ASN A 318 4.99 2.03 -9.03
C ASN A 318 5.89 2.75 -10.04
N ALA A 319 5.34 3.62 -10.89
CA ALA A 319 6.13 4.40 -11.86
C ALA A 319 7.16 5.33 -11.19
N VAL A 320 6.82 5.89 -10.01
CA VAL A 320 7.78 6.67 -9.21
C VAL A 320 8.92 5.78 -8.71
N MET A 321 8.61 4.59 -8.18
CA MET A 321 9.65 3.66 -7.71
C MET A 321 10.57 3.21 -8.84
N ASP A 322 10.00 2.85 -9.99
CA ASP A 322 10.78 2.47 -11.18
C ASP A 322 11.70 3.61 -11.64
N ALA A 323 11.20 4.84 -11.67
CA ALA A 323 11.99 6.02 -12.04
C ALA A 323 13.15 6.28 -11.07
N VAL A 324 12.95 6.07 -9.76
CA VAL A 324 13.98 6.25 -8.73
C VAL A 324 15.06 5.17 -8.80
N LEU A 325 14.68 3.94 -9.17
CA LEU A 325 15.56 2.77 -9.14
C LEU A 325 16.16 2.40 -10.50
N ARG A 326 15.76 3.09 -11.57
CA ARG A 326 16.19 2.83 -12.96
C ARG A 326 17.69 2.64 -13.11
N ASP A 327 18.50 3.59 -12.64
CA ASP A 327 19.96 3.54 -12.82
C ASP A 327 20.59 2.40 -12.03
N TYR A 328 20.04 2.05 -10.87
CA TYR A 328 20.56 0.97 -10.03
C TYR A 328 20.31 -0.42 -10.63
N TYR A 329 19.16 -0.62 -11.26
CA TYR A 329 18.80 -1.87 -11.92
C TYR A 329 19.14 -1.92 -13.42
N GLY A 330 19.57 -0.81 -14.01
CA GLY A 330 19.91 -0.70 -15.43
C GLY A 330 18.70 -0.88 -16.35
N ARG A 331 17.53 -0.34 -15.98
CA ARG A 331 16.25 -0.52 -16.70
C ARG A 331 15.68 0.77 -17.26
#